data_AF-A0A7V2QAE2-F1
#
_entry.id   AF-A0A7V2QAE2-F1
#
_cell.length_a   1.000
_cell.length_b   1.000
_cell.length_c   1.000
_cell.angle_alpha   90.00
_cell.angle_beta   90.00
_cell.angle_gamma   90.00
#
_symmetry.space_group_name_H-M   'P 1'
#
loop_
_entity.id
_entity.type
_entity.pdbx_description
1 polymer ?
#
loop_
_entity_poly.entity_id
_entity_poly.type
_entity_poly.pdbx_seq_one_letter_code
_entity_poly.pdbx_strand_id
1 'polypeptide(L)'
;MSAEDNVGEATTAEVLAEVERRRAAAAPAVGERQRRIVILADRFVFWLSKHWLAVFNTLALLYVGLPILAPVLMYLGAVRPAAAIHLIYKPLCHQMPHRSWFLFGPQFAYTLEYLTAHTGIEPLSTSSETAYLIRTAIGYGEKSLGYKVALCQRDVAIYGAIFLAGLLYSLGRRRLRPLPWWGYVLGLLPMAADGGYQLFSSLVPYLFPDFPISPYESTSLTRTITGGIFGLVTIWLAYPYVQETMDEFSDTLHQRFGWE
;
A
#
# COMPACT_ATOMS: atom_id res chain seq x y z
N MET A 1 -60.42 -10.75 -53.91
CA MET A 1 -59.77 -9.57 -53.27
C MET A 1 -60.71 -9.11 -52.19
N SER A 2 -60.43 -9.18 -50.90
CA SER A 2 -59.16 -9.28 -50.17
C SER A 2 -59.40 -10.05 -48.86
N ALA A 3 -58.47 -10.93 -48.50
CA ALA A 3 -58.42 -11.55 -47.20
C ALA A 3 -58.00 -10.49 -46.17
N GLU A 4 -58.85 -10.24 -45.17
CA GLU A 4 -58.43 -9.54 -43.96
C GLU A 4 -57.71 -10.56 -43.07
N ASP A 5 -56.38 -10.52 -43.09
CA ASP A 5 -55.53 -11.20 -42.13
C ASP A 5 -55.82 -10.64 -40.74
N ASN A 6 -56.66 -11.34 -39.98
CA ASN A 6 -56.82 -11.12 -38.55
C ASN A 6 -55.60 -11.72 -37.84
N VAL A 7 -54.49 -10.99 -37.85
CA VAL A 7 -53.34 -11.27 -36.99
C VAL A 7 -53.77 -10.91 -35.57
N GLY A 8 -54.29 -11.89 -34.83
CA GLY A 8 -54.65 -11.72 -33.43
C GLY A 8 -53.46 -11.17 -32.65
N GLU A 9 -53.61 -9.98 -32.07
CA GLU A 9 -52.62 -9.40 -31.17
C GLU A 9 -52.39 -10.36 -30.01
N ALA A 10 -51.16 -10.88 -29.90
CA ALA A 10 -50.77 -11.75 -28.80
C ALA A 10 -51.03 -11.02 -27.47
N THR A 11 -51.76 -11.67 -26.58
CA THR A 11 -52.09 -11.08 -25.29
C THR A 11 -50.82 -10.89 -24.46
N THR A 12 -50.77 -9.89 -23.58
CA THR A 12 -49.60 -9.60 -22.75
C THR A 12 -49.16 -10.83 -21.93
N ALA A 13 -50.11 -11.67 -21.52
CA ALA A 13 -49.84 -12.92 -20.83
C ALA A 13 -49.12 -13.95 -21.70
N GLU A 14 -49.48 -14.08 -22.98
CA GLU A 14 -48.81 -14.98 -23.94
C GLU A 14 -47.40 -14.50 -24.26
N VAL A 15 -47.22 -13.19 -24.42
CA VAL A 15 -45.89 -12.59 -24.62
C VAL A 15 -45.01 -12.81 -23.39
N LEU A 16 -45.54 -12.60 -22.17
CA LEU A 16 -44.81 -12.85 -20.92
C LEU A 16 -44.44 -14.34 -20.76
N ALA A 17 -45.38 -15.25 -21.03
CA ALA A 17 -45.15 -16.69 -20.94
C ALA A 17 -44.10 -17.17 -21.96
N GLU A 18 -44.10 -16.63 -23.18
CA GLU A 18 -43.10 -16.95 -24.20
C GLU A 18 -41.72 -16.36 -23.85
N VAL A 19 -41.67 -15.14 -23.29
CA VAL A 19 -40.43 -14.54 -22.78
C VAL A 19 -39.84 -15.36 -21.63
N GLU A 20 -40.66 -15.82 -20.68
CA GLU A 20 -40.23 -16.71 -19.59
C GLU A 20 -39.71 -18.04 -20.12
N ARG A 21 -40.42 -18.65 -21.08
CA ARG A 21 -40.02 -19.92 -21.72
C ARG A 21 -38.69 -19.78 -22.44
N ARG A 22 -38.48 -18.68 -23.19
CA ARG A 22 -37.21 -18.39 -23.87
C ARG A 22 -36.09 -18.07 -22.89
N ARG A 23 -36.36 -17.36 -21.79
CA ARG A 23 -35.37 -17.14 -20.73
C ARG A 23 -34.95 -18.44 -20.05
N ALA A 24 -35.89 -19.34 -19.79
CA ALA A 24 -35.61 -20.66 -19.22
C ALA A 24 -34.81 -21.55 -20.19
N ALA A 25 -35.15 -21.52 -21.49
CA ALA A 25 -34.43 -22.26 -22.52
C ALA A 25 -33.05 -21.65 -22.88
N ALA A 26 -32.89 -20.33 -22.74
CA ALA A 26 -31.65 -19.62 -23.01
C ALA A 26 -30.75 -19.49 -21.77
N ALA A 27 -31.23 -19.84 -20.57
CA ALA A 27 -30.41 -19.87 -19.37
C ALA A 27 -29.35 -20.97 -19.56
N PRO A 28 -28.06 -20.61 -19.77
CA PRO A 28 -27.03 -21.63 -19.94
C PRO A 28 -27.01 -22.48 -18.67
N ALA A 29 -26.99 -23.81 -18.83
CA ALA A 29 -26.76 -24.72 -17.73
C ALA A 29 -25.36 -24.42 -17.17
N VAL A 30 -25.30 -23.59 -16.12
CA VAL A 30 -24.06 -23.25 -15.43
C VAL A 30 -23.44 -24.56 -14.97
N GLY A 31 -22.29 -24.92 -15.56
CA GLY A 31 -21.65 -26.19 -15.25
C GLY A 31 -21.42 -26.31 -13.75
N GLU A 32 -21.55 -27.52 -13.19
CA GLU A 32 -21.46 -27.75 -11.74
C GLU A 32 -20.16 -27.18 -11.15
N ARG A 33 -19.06 -27.26 -11.90
CA ARG A 33 -17.77 -26.64 -11.55
C ARG A 33 -17.86 -25.11 -11.44
N GLN A 34 -18.53 -24.46 -12.38
CA GLN A 34 -18.73 -23.01 -12.36
C GLN A 34 -19.60 -22.59 -11.17
N ARG A 35 -20.68 -23.33 -10.88
CA ARG A 35 -21.52 -23.10 -9.69
C ARG A 35 -20.73 -23.24 -8.40
N ARG A 36 -19.89 -24.28 -8.28
CA ARG A 36 -19.01 -24.47 -7.11
C ARG A 36 -18.01 -23.32 -6.94
N ILE A 37 -17.39 -22.86 -8.03
CA ILE A 37 -16.46 -21.73 -8.00
C ILE A 37 -17.15 -20.45 -7.51
N VAL A 38 -18.36 -20.16 -8.01
CA VAL A 38 -19.14 -18.98 -7.58
C VAL A 38 -19.45 -19.05 -6.09
N ILE A 39 -19.92 -20.19 -5.58
CA ILE A 39 -20.21 -20.35 -4.15
C ILE A 39 -18.95 -20.18 -3.29
N LEU A 40 -17.81 -20.71 -3.74
CA LEU A 40 -16.54 -20.54 -3.03
C LEU A 40 -16.10 -19.07 -3.01
N ALA A 41 -16.25 -18.37 -4.14
CA ALA A 41 -15.95 -16.94 -4.23
C ALA A 41 -16.87 -16.12 -3.30
N ASP A 42 -18.18 -16.38 -3.31
CA ASP A 42 -19.14 -15.70 -2.43
C ASP A 42 -18.78 -15.93 -0.95
N ARG A 43 -18.44 -17.18 -0.56
CA ARG A 43 -18.01 -17.48 0.82
C ARG A 43 -16.72 -16.75 1.20
N PHE A 44 -15.78 -16.66 0.27
CA PHE A 44 -14.55 -15.90 0.50
C PHE A 44 -14.83 -14.41 0.68
N VAL A 45 -15.69 -13.82 -0.16
CA VAL A 45 -16.10 -12.41 -0.05
C VAL A 45 -16.80 -12.15 1.27
N PHE A 46 -17.69 -13.04 1.71
CA PHE A 46 -18.36 -12.92 3.00
C PHE A 46 -17.41 -13.04 4.19
N TRP A 47 -16.43 -13.95 4.14
CA TRP A 47 -15.37 -14.01 5.15
C TRP A 47 -14.53 -12.72 5.14
N LEU A 48 -14.16 -12.26 3.95
CA LEU A 48 -13.34 -11.05 3.79
C LEU A 48 -14.09 -9.82 4.31
N SER A 49 -15.39 -9.67 4.04
CA SER A 49 -16.16 -8.53 4.52
C SER A 49 -16.22 -8.45 6.05
N LYS A 50 -16.11 -9.57 6.75
CA LYS A 50 -16.05 -9.61 8.22
C LYS A 50 -14.65 -9.43 8.80
N HIS A 51 -13.63 -9.86 8.06
CA HIS A 51 -12.25 -9.89 8.54
C HIS A 51 -11.32 -8.90 7.83
N TRP A 52 -11.86 -8.01 6.97
CA TRP A 52 -11.09 -7.10 6.13
C TRP A 52 -10.08 -6.27 6.92
N LEU A 53 -10.48 -5.76 8.09
CA LEU A 53 -9.61 -4.92 8.92
C LEU A 53 -8.40 -5.69 9.46
N ALA A 54 -8.59 -6.95 9.82
CA ALA A 54 -7.50 -7.82 10.26
C ALA A 54 -6.57 -8.15 9.08
N VAL A 55 -7.14 -8.42 7.90
CA VAL A 55 -6.36 -8.65 6.68
C VAL A 55 -5.54 -7.42 6.32
N PHE A 56 -6.13 -6.23 6.28
CA PHE A 56 -5.45 -4.99 5.90
C PHE A 56 -4.36 -4.61 6.92
N ASN A 57 -4.64 -4.72 8.23
CA ASN A 57 -3.62 -4.50 9.26
C ASN A 57 -2.48 -5.53 9.18
N THR A 58 -2.78 -6.79 8.89
CA THR A 58 -1.75 -7.83 8.72
C THR A 58 -0.87 -7.52 7.52
N LEU A 59 -1.46 -7.13 6.39
CA LEU A 59 -0.72 -6.73 5.19
C LEU A 59 0.16 -5.50 5.47
N ALA A 60 -0.38 -4.49 6.15
CA ALA A 60 0.39 -3.30 6.55
C ALA A 60 1.55 -3.65 7.50
N LEU A 61 1.30 -4.51 8.50
CA LEU A 61 2.32 -5.01 9.42
C LEU A 61 3.42 -5.78 8.67
N LEU A 62 3.07 -6.66 7.74
CA LEU A 62 4.06 -7.38 6.94
C LEU A 62 4.87 -6.42 6.07
N TYR A 63 4.22 -5.41 5.49
CA TYR A 63 4.87 -4.42 4.62
C TYR A 63 5.92 -3.57 5.37
N VAL A 64 5.59 -3.06 6.56
CA VAL A 64 6.52 -2.21 7.33
C VAL A 64 7.40 -3.01 8.29
N GLY A 65 6.88 -4.10 8.83
CA GLY A 65 7.53 -4.93 9.84
C GLY A 65 8.66 -5.79 9.27
N LEU A 66 8.52 -6.36 8.07
CA LEU A 66 9.62 -7.12 7.45
C LEU A 66 10.86 -6.24 7.24
N PRO A 67 10.78 -5.03 6.67
CA PRO A 67 11.93 -4.13 6.56
C PRO A 67 12.58 -3.75 7.89
N ILE A 68 11.79 -3.59 8.96
CA ILE A 68 12.29 -3.32 10.32
C ILE A 68 12.93 -4.58 10.92
N LEU A 69 12.45 -5.77 10.55
CA LEU A 69 13.02 -7.05 10.98
C LEU A 69 14.40 -7.32 10.36
N ALA A 70 14.69 -6.79 9.16
CA ALA A 70 15.99 -6.96 8.50
C ALA A 70 17.20 -6.62 9.40
N PRO A 71 17.31 -5.43 10.01
CA PRO A 71 18.42 -5.12 10.92
C PRO A 71 18.45 -5.97 12.19
N VAL A 72 17.30 -6.46 12.68
CA VAL A 72 17.26 -7.40 13.82
C VAL A 72 17.89 -8.74 13.44
N LEU A 73 17.56 -9.26 12.26
CA LEU A 73 18.16 -10.48 11.73
C LEU A 73 19.66 -10.32 11.50
N MET A 74 20.11 -9.17 11.02
CA MET A 74 21.55 -8.88 10.91
C MET A 74 22.25 -8.90 12.28
N TYR A 75 21.67 -8.22 13.28
CA TYR A 75 22.21 -8.15 14.63
C TYR A 75 22.35 -9.54 15.26
N LEU A 76 21.40 -10.45 14.97
CA LEU A 76 21.42 -11.85 15.41
C LEU A 76 22.31 -12.77 14.55
N GLY A 77 23.02 -12.24 13.54
CA GLY A 77 23.88 -13.01 12.64
C GLY A 77 23.14 -13.78 11.53
N ALA A 78 21.83 -13.61 11.40
CA ALA A 78 21.01 -14.21 10.36
C ALA A 78 21.10 -13.38 9.04
N VAL A 79 22.30 -13.36 8.45
CA VAL A 79 22.65 -12.54 7.28
C VAL A 79 21.78 -12.84 6.07
N ARG A 80 21.61 -14.13 5.72
CA ARG A 80 20.85 -14.56 4.52
C ARG A 80 19.37 -14.12 4.53
N PRO A 81 18.58 -14.35 5.59
CA PRO A 81 17.19 -13.91 5.59
C PRO A 81 17.07 -12.38 5.61
N ALA A 82 17.99 -11.66 6.28
CA ALA A 82 18.02 -10.20 6.21
C ALA A 82 18.32 -9.68 4.78
N ALA A 83 19.28 -10.32 4.08
CA ALA A 83 19.60 -10.06 2.69
C ALA A 83 18.38 -10.23 1.76
N ALA A 84 17.61 -11.31 1.99
CA ALA A 84 16.41 -11.60 1.22
C ALA A 84 15.36 -10.50 1.38
N ILE A 85 15.17 -9.97 2.59
CA ILE A 85 14.25 -8.84 2.83
C ILE A 85 14.71 -7.61 2.04
N HIS A 86 16.00 -7.23 2.12
CA HIS A 86 16.53 -6.11 1.34
C HIS A 86 16.33 -6.29 -0.17
N LEU A 87 16.49 -7.52 -0.67
CA LEU A 87 16.28 -7.84 -2.08
C LEU A 87 14.82 -7.68 -2.50
N ILE A 88 13.88 -8.22 -1.73
CA ILE A 88 12.43 -8.15 -1.99
C ILE A 88 11.95 -6.69 -2.04
N TYR A 89 12.47 -5.83 -1.16
CA TYR A 89 12.05 -4.43 -1.07
C TYR A 89 12.82 -3.48 -2.02
N LYS A 90 13.85 -3.96 -2.72
CA LYS A 90 14.64 -3.14 -3.67
C LYS A 90 13.82 -2.47 -4.78
N PRO A 91 12.84 -3.14 -5.44
CA PRO A 91 12.02 -2.48 -6.46
C PRO A 91 11.02 -1.48 -5.85
N LEU A 92 10.70 -1.62 -4.57
CA LEU A 92 9.75 -0.76 -3.88
C LEU A 92 10.40 0.51 -3.32
N CYS A 93 11.67 0.41 -2.92
CA CYS A 93 12.42 1.50 -2.34
C CYS A 93 13.89 1.42 -2.74
N HIS A 94 14.48 2.58 -3.04
CA HIS A 94 15.90 2.67 -3.36
C HIS A 94 16.80 2.29 -2.17
N GLN A 95 16.30 2.33 -0.92
CA GLN A 95 17.03 1.96 0.30
C GLN A 95 18.37 2.70 0.47
N MET A 96 18.37 4.01 0.18
CA MET A 96 19.53 4.87 0.35
C MET A 96 19.91 4.98 1.83
N PRO A 97 21.19 4.77 2.22
CA PRO A 97 21.63 4.80 3.61
C PRO A 97 21.25 6.10 4.35
N HIS A 98 21.55 7.27 3.77
CA HIS A 98 21.23 8.59 4.34
C HIS A 98 19.72 8.91 4.42
N ARG A 99 18.86 8.04 3.86
CA ARG A 99 17.39 8.14 3.95
C ARG A 99 16.77 6.96 4.69
N SER A 100 17.56 6.11 5.34
CA SER A 100 17.10 4.92 6.05
C SER A 100 17.26 5.10 7.56
N TRP A 101 16.50 4.35 8.33
CA TRP A 101 16.75 4.21 9.77
C TRP A 101 17.82 3.15 10.03
N PHE A 102 18.61 3.33 11.08
CA PHE A 102 19.62 2.39 11.57
C PHE A 102 19.23 1.92 12.97
N LEU A 103 19.33 0.62 13.22
CA LEU A 103 19.14 0.01 14.53
C LEU A 103 20.47 -0.58 15.02
N PHE A 104 20.61 -0.73 16.33
CA PHE A 104 21.80 -1.31 16.96
C PHE A 104 23.10 -0.53 16.67
N GLY A 105 22.98 0.78 16.46
CA GLY A 105 24.08 1.73 16.32
C GLY A 105 23.91 2.94 17.25
N PRO A 106 24.89 3.86 17.28
CA PRO A 106 24.85 5.04 18.14
C PRO A 106 23.78 6.06 17.74
N GLN A 107 23.39 6.11 16.47
CA GLN A 107 22.35 7.01 15.97
C GLN A 107 21.35 6.25 15.10
N PHE A 108 20.12 6.76 15.05
CA PHE A 108 19.07 6.19 14.20
C PHE A 108 19.17 6.65 12.74
N ALA A 109 19.82 7.77 12.46
CA ALA A 109 19.97 8.31 11.12
C ALA A 109 21.30 9.05 10.98
N TYR A 110 21.85 9.04 9.77
CA TYR A 110 23.13 9.68 9.46
C TYR A 110 22.99 10.52 8.19
N THR A 111 23.71 11.64 8.14
CA THR A 111 23.80 12.46 6.93
C THR A 111 24.67 11.79 5.88
N LEU A 112 24.51 12.19 4.61
CA LEU A 112 25.36 11.68 3.53
C LEU A 112 26.84 11.99 3.80
N GLU A 113 27.13 13.23 4.21
CA GLU A 113 28.48 13.69 4.57
C GLU A 113 29.10 12.84 5.68
N TYR A 114 28.36 12.57 6.76
CA TYR A 114 28.85 11.74 7.86
C TYR A 114 29.19 10.33 7.38
N LEU A 115 28.31 9.71 6.59
CA LEU A 115 28.53 8.37 6.05
C LEU A 115 29.75 8.33 5.13
N THR A 116 29.90 9.30 4.22
CA THR A 116 31.06 9.39 3.33
C THR A 116 32.36 9.58 4.13
N ALA A 117 32.37 10.46 5.12
CA ALA A 117 33.54 10.72 5.96
C ALA A 117 33.97 9.51 6.79
N HIS A 118 33.01 8.71 7.30
CA HIS A 118 33.32 7.56 8.16
C HIS A 118 33.64 6.29 7.39
N THR A 119 33.00 6.08 6.24
CA THR A 119 33.18 4.85 5.46
C THR A 119 34.23 5.02 4.34
N GLY A 120 34.53 6.26 3.95
CA GLY A 120 35.32 6.55 2.75
C GLY A 120 34.59 6.21 1.45
N ILE A 121 33.31 5.85 1.53
CA ILE A 121 32.53 5.39 0.39
C ILE A 121 31.57 6.48 -0.06
N GLU A 122 31.70 6.92 -1.31
CA GLU A 122 30.73 7.80 -1.93
C GLU A 122 29.49 7.00 -2.42
N PRO A 123 28.28 7.26 -1.88
CA PRO A 123 27.10 6.45 -2.21
C PRO A 123 26.55 6.62 -3.63
N LEU A 124 27.09 7.57 -4.38
CA LEU A 124 26.67 7.96 -5.74
C LEU A 124 27.70 7.62 -6.83
N SER A 125 28.92 7.17 -6.48
CA SER A 125 30.04 7.09 -7.41
C SER A 125 30.22 5.75 -8.12
N THR A 126 29.35 4.76 -7.89
CA THR A 126 29.65 3.37 -8.25
C THR A 126 28.55 2.63 -9.00
N SER A 127 28.96 1.79 -9.95
CA SER A 127 28.14 0.90 -10.79
C SER A 127 27.13 0.08 -9.97
N SER A 128 26.03 -0.34 -10.60
CA SER A 128 24.85 -0.95 -9.96
C SER A 128 25.11 -2.13 -9.00
N GLU A 129 26.17 -2.91 -9.20
CA GLU A 129 26.61 -3.94 -8.25
C GLU A 129 27.43 -3.39 -7.08
N THR A 130 28.31 -2.43 -7.34
CA THR A 130 29.16 -1.80 -6.31
C THR A 130 28.33 -0.89 -5.40
N ALA A 131 27.39 -0.12 -5.95
CA ALA A 131 26.40 0.62 -5.15
C ALA A 131 25.50 -0.32 -4.34
N TYR A 132 25.19 -1.52 -4.84
CA TYR A 132 24.47 -2.55 -4.09
C TYR A 132 25.34 -3.10 -2.96
N LEU A 133 26.60 -3.44 -3.22
CA LEU A 133 27.60 -3.90 -2.25
C LEU A 133 27.90 -2.85 -1.18
N ILE A 134 27.83 -1.56 -1.50
CA ILE A 134 28.02 -0.44 -0.58
C ILE A 134 26.76 -0.21 0.27
N ARG A 135 25.59 -0.22 -0.35
CA ARG A 135 24.28 -0.16 0.35
C ARG A 135 24.10 -1.34 1.28
N THR A 136 24.69 -2.48 0.94
CA THR A 136 24.69 -3.67 1.76
C THR A 136 25.85 -3.67 2.76
N ALA A 137 27.07 -3.25 2.44
CA ALA A 137 28.20 -3.18 3.39
C ALA A 137 27.91 -2.21 4.56
N ILE A 138 27.37 -1.03 4.27
CA ILE A 138 26.90 -0.08 5.29
C ILE A 138 25.70 -0.65 6.07
N GLY A 139 24.91 -1.53 5.44
CA GLY A 139 23.74 -2.18 6.03
C GLY A 139 24.03 -3.50 6.79
N TYR A 140 25.18 -4.15 6.55
CA TYR A 140 25.64 -5.41 7.16
C TYR A 140 26.58 -5.15 8.36
N GLY A 141 26.72 -3.89 8.76
CA GLY A 141 27.40 -3.51 9.99
C GLY A 141 28.89 -3.30 9.78
N GLU A 142 29.27 -2.04 9.61
CA GLU A 142 30.29 -1.59 10.53
C GLU A 142 29.61 -1.45 11.89
N LYS A 143 30.06 -2.19 12.91
CA LYS A 143 29.45 -2.18 14.25
C LYS A 143 29.31 -0.78 14.82
N SER A 144 30.10 0.18 14.32
CA SER A 144 30.06 1.59 14.69
C SER A 144 28.80 2.33 14.21
N LEU A 145 28.09 1.87 13.17
CA LEU A 145 26.94 2.58 12.60
C LEU A 145 25.59 1.87 12.86
N GLY A 146 25.62 0.55 13.08
CA GLY A 146 24.42 -0.29 13.19
C GLY A 146 23.96 -0.86 11.84
N TYR A 147 22.74 -1.37 11.81
CA TYR A 147 22.15 -2.05 10.65
C TYR A 147 20.95 -1.27 10.14
N LYS A 148 20.85 -1.07 8.81
CA LYS A 148 19.76 -0.27 8.23
C LYS A 148 18.46 -1.05 8.06
N VAL A 149 17.34 -0.34 8.18
CA VAL A 149 16.00 -0.80 7.77
C VAL A 149 15.93 -0.92 6.24
N ALA A 150 15.20 -1.92 5.72
CA ALA A 150 15.08 -2.19 4.28
C ALA A 150 14.07 -1.27 3.54
N LEU A 151 13.76 -0.10 4.10
CA LEU A 151 12.88 0.93 3.55
C LEU A 151 13.41 2.32 3.94
N CYS A 152 13.01 3.34 3.20
CA CYS A 152 13.34 4.71 3.58
C CYS A 152 12.50 5.19 4.77
N GLN A 153 12.99 6.23 5.43
CA GLN A 153 12.35 6.88 6.59
C GLN A 153 10.91 7.31 6.28
N ARG A 154 10.67 7.81 5.06
CA ARG A 154 9.32 8.23 4.62
C ARG A 154 8.38 7.03 4.47
N ASP A 155 8.82 5.95 3.81
CA ASP A 155 8.00 4.75 3.63
C ASP A 155 7.68 4.10 5.00
N VAL A 156 8.68 3.98 5.87
CA VAL A 156 8.49 3.49 7.24
C VAL A 156 7.45 4.33 7.98
N ALA A 157 7.48 5.65 7.83
CA ALA A 157 6.51 6.54 8.47
C ALA A 157 5.10 6.39 7.88
N ILE A 158 4.96 6.32 6.55
CA ILE A 158 3.66 6.17 5.87
C ILE A 158 3.01 4.84 6.28
N TYR A 159 3.71 3.73 6.06
CA TYR A 159 3.14 2.41 6.29
C TYR A 159 3.04 2.06 7.78
N GLY A 160 3.95 2.59 8.61
CA GLY A 160 3.84 2.53 10.06
C GLY A 160 2.61 3.29 10.57
N ALA A 161 2.37 4.50 10.06
CA ALA A 161 1.16 5.26 10.40
C ALA A 161 -0.12 4.56 9.91
N ILE A 162 -0.11 3.95 8.72
CA ILE A 162 -1.22 3.15 8.21
C ILE A 162 -1.53 1.98 9.17
N PHE A 163 -0.51 1.21 9.56
CA PHE A 163 -0.68 0.11 10.50
C PHE A 163 -1.21 0.59 11.85
N LEU A 164 -0.61 1.62 12.44
CA LEU A 164 -1.03 2.16 13.74
C LEU A 164 -2.44 2.76 13.69
N ALA A 165 -2.77 3.53 12.66
CA ALA A 165 -4.11 4.08 12.46
C ALA A 165 -5.13 2.97 12.26
N GLY A 166 -4.79 1.90 11.54
CA GLY A 166 -5.67 0.76 11.35
C GLY A 166 -5.90 -0.04 12.65
N LEU A 167 -4.90 -0.15 13.52
CA LEU A 167 -5.08 -0.68 14.87
C LEU A 167 -5.99 0.23 15.71
N LEU A 168 -5.76 1.55 15.70
CA LEU A 168 -6.61 2.50 16.43
C LEU A 168 -8.05 2.51 15.89
N TYR A 169 -8.22 2.36 14.58
CA TYR A 169 -9.51 2.24 13.94
C TYR A 169 -10.28 1.02 14.47
N SER A 170 -9.61 -0.09 14.77
CA SER A 170 -10.27 -1.27 15.35
C SER A 170 -11.00 -0.99 16.66
N LEU A 171 -10.53 -0.01 17.44
CA LEU A 171 -11.12 0.41 18.72
C LEU A 171 -12.34 1.33 18.53
N GLY A 172 -12.43 2.04 17.40
CA GLY A 172 -13.38 3.14 17.19
C GLY A 172 -14.16 3.10 15.88
N ARG A 173 -14.10 1.98 15.12
CA ARG A 173 -14.54 1.90 13.72
C ARG A 173 -15.96 2.39 13.42
N ARG A 174 -16.89 2.28 14.39
CA ARG A 174 -18.30 2.69 14.23
C ARG A 174 -18.58 4.17 14.50
N ARG A 175 -17.59 4.94 14.98
CA ARG A 175 -17.77 6.36 15.36
C ARG A 175 -17.03 7.33 14.44
N LEU A 176 -16.06 6.84 13.67
CA LEU A 176 -15.22 7.67 12.83
C LEU A 176 -15.92 7.97 11.50
N ARG A 177 -16.20 9.24 11.25
CA ARG A 177 -16.71 9.71 9.96
C ARG A 177 -15.56 9.85 8.95
N PRO A 178 -15.81 9.59 7.65
CA PRO A 178 -14.80 9.78 6.61
C PRO A 178 -14.31 11.23 6.60
N LEU A 179 -13.00 11.38 6.48
CA LEU A 179 -12.39 12.68 6.25
C LEU A 179 -12.90 13.24 4.90
N PRO A 180 -13.37 14.49 4.81
CA PRO A 180 -13.74 15.05 3.51
C PRO A 180 -12.50 15.16 2.61
N TRP A 181 -12.70 15.09 1.29
CA TRP A 181 -11.61 15.07 0.30
C TRP A 181 -10.61 16.23 0.46
N TRP A 182 -11.07 17.42 0.82
CA TRP A 182 -10.20 18.58 1.04
C TRP A 182 -9.30 18.42 2.28
N GLY A 183 -9.76 17.70 3.31
CA GLY A 183 -8.98 17.38 4.49
C GLY A 183 -7.84 16.41 4.16
N TYR A 184 -8.10 15.46 3.26
CA TYR A 184 -7.06 14.59 2.72
C TYR A 184 -6.01 15.36 1.91
N VAL A 185 -6.45 16.28 1.03
CA VAL A 185 -5.54 17.16 0.28
C VAL A 185 -4.66 17.99 1.23
N LEU A 186 -5.25 18.54 2.30
CA LEU A 186 -4.51 19.29 3.31
C LEU A 186 -3.45 18.43 4.03
N GLY A 187 -3.77 17.18 4.35
CA GLY A 187 -2.81 16.25 4.97
C GLY A 187 -1.72 15.74 4.02
N LEU A 188 -2.00 15.66 2.72
CA LEU A 188 -1.03 15.31 1.69
C LEU A 188 -0.03 16.45 1.42
N LEU A 189 -0.47 17.70 1.56
CA LEU A 189 0.28 18.89 1.17
C LEU A 189 1.70 18.97 1.79
N PRO A 190 1.93 18.73 3.09
CA PRO A 190 3.28 18.77 3.66
C PRO A 190 4.25 17.78 3.00
N MET A 191 3.79 16.57 2.68
CA MET A 191 4.62 15.56 2.02
C MET A 191 4.86 15.92 0.55
N ALA A 192 3.83 16.41 -0.15
CA ALA A 192 3.94 16.85 -1.52
C ALA A 192 4.89 18.06 -1.66
N ALA A 193 4.84 19.01 -0.73
CA ALA A 193 5.76 20.15 -0.70
C ALA A 193 7.20 19.72 -0.42
N ASP A 194 7.43 18.90 0.62
CA ASP A 194 8.77 18.42 0.99
C ASP A 194 9.40 17.54 -0.12
N GLY A 195 8.67 16.51 -0.57
CA GLY A 195 9.14 15.62 -1.64
C GLY A 195 9.22 16.29 -3.00
N GLY A 196 8.27 17.17 -3.31
CA GLY A 196 8.25 17.94 -4.55
C GLY A 196 9.38 18.95 -4.63
N TYR A 197 9.67 19.67 -3.54
CA TYR A 197 10.81 20.59 -3.48
C TYR A 197 12.14 19.84 -3.54
N GLN A 198 12.27 18.69 -2.89
CA GLN A 198 13.43 17.81 -3.00
C GLN A 198 13.65 17.35 -4.46
N LEU A 199 12.60 16.94 -5.17
CA LEU A 199 12.69 16.55 -6.58
C LEU A 199 13.06 17.75 -7.47
N PHE A 200 12.40 18.88 -7.27
CA PHE A 200 12.62 20.11 -8.04
C PHE A 200 14.06 20.62 -7.88
N SER A 201 14.54 20.73 -6.65
CA SER A 201 15.91 21.18 -6.35
C SER A 201 16.99 20.22 -6.84
N SER A 202 16.67 18.94 -7.03
CA SER A 202 17.58 17.95 -7.63
C SER A 202 17.56 18.00 -9.16
N LEU A 203 16.40 18.26 -9.77
CA LEU A 203 16.22 18.23 -11.22
C LEU A 203 16.67 19.52 -11.91
N VAL A 204 16.47 20.69 -11.26
CA VAL A 204 16.80 21.98 -11.86
C VAL A 204 18.30 22.11 -12.18
N PRO A 205 19.25 21.81 -11.27
CA PRO A 205 20.68 21.86 -11.60
C PRO A 205 21.09 20.84 -12.66
N TYR A 206 20.36 19.72 -12.76
CA TYR A 206 20.59 18.70 -13.79
C TYR A 206 20.19 19.20 -15.18
N LEU A 207 19.08 19.95 -15.30
CA LEU A 207 18.60 20.51 -16.57
C LEU A 207 19.22 21.87 -16.92
N PHE A 208 19.52 22.68 -15.91
CA PHE A 208 20.02 24.05 -16.02
C PHE A 208 21.18 24.27 -15.03
N PRO A 209 22.42 23.89 -15.40
CA PRO A 209 23.57 23.92 -14.50
C PRO A 209 23.89 25.30 -13.90
N ASP A 210 23.59 26.38 -14.63
CA ASP A 210 23.86 27.76 -14.18
C ASP A 210 22.74 28.35 -13.29
N PHE A 211 21.68 27.60 -13.03
CA PHE A 211 20.57 28.09 -12.21
C PHE A 211 20.95 28.08 -10.72
N PRO A 212 20.74 29.17 -9.96
CA PRO A 212 21.23 29.31 -8.58
C PRO A 212 20.36 28.58 -7.55
N ILE A 213 20.13 27.27 -7.74
CA ILE A 213 19.50 26.39 -6.76
C ILE A 213 20.49 25.30 -6.36
N SER A 214 20.57 25.03 -5.06
CA SER A 214 21.30 23.88 -4.53
C SER A 214 20.34 22.72 -4.27
N PRO A 215 20.73 21.46 -4.52
CA PRO A 215 19.91 20.30 -4.16
C PRO A 215 19.55 20.30 -2.68
N TYR A 216 18.25 20.21 -2.40
CA TYR A 216 17.73 20.12 -1.03
C TYR A 216 17.51 18.66 -0.64
N GLU A 217 17.95 18.30 0.56
CA GLU A 217 17.76 16.95 1.12
C GLU A 217 16.92 17.04 2.40
N SER A 218 15.72 16.45 2.39
CA SER A 218 14.84 16.45 3.57
C SER A 218 15.52 15.83 4.79
N THR A 219 15.23 16.37 5.97
CA THR A 219 15.72 15.76 7.22
C THR A 219 14.93 14.48 7.54
N SER A 220 15.51 13.61 8.38
CA SER A 220 14.84 12.40 8.85
C SER A 220 13.56 12.70 9.62
N LEU A 221 13.55 13.79 10.40
CA LEU A 221 12.36 14.23 11.12
C LEU A 221 11.26 14.70 10.15
N THR A 222 11.61 15.54 9.17
CA THR A 222 10.64 16.03 8.17
C THR A 222 10.00 14.87 7.42
N ARG A 223 10.80 13.90 6.95
CA ARG A 223 10.29 12.69 6.27
C ARG A 223 9.30 11.90 7.11
N THR A 224 9.56 11.84 8.40
CA THR A 224 8.75 11.07 9.35
C THR A 224 7.44 11.77 9.63
N ILE A 225 7.47 13.07 9.87
CA ILE A 225 6.27 13.86 10.13
C ILE A 225 5.39 13.91 8.88
N THR A 226 5.95 14.28 7.73
CA THR A 226 5.17 14.43 6.50
C THR A 226 4.63 13.09 6.00
N GLY A 227 5.45 12.03 6.04
CA GLY A 227 5.01 10.67 5.70
C GLY A 227 3.97 10.11 6.69
N GLY A 228 4.18 10.33 7.99
CA GLY A 228 3.24 9.89 9.02
C GLY A 228 1.87 10.57 8.89
N ILE A 229 1.83 11.89 8.70
CA ILE A 229 0.57 12.62 8.44
C ILE A 229 -0.13 12.04 7.22
N PHE A 230 0.59 11.83 6.12
CA PHE A 230 0.02 11.26 4.90
C PHE A 230 -0.59 9.87 5.14
N GLY A 231 0.12 8.97 5.84
CA GLY A 231 -0.40 7.66 6.21
C GLY A 231 -1.66 7.73 7.08
N LEU A 232 -1.67 8.62 8.08
CA LEU A 232 -2.83 8.82 8.96
C LEU A 232 -4.07 9.30 8.19
N VAL A 233 -3.93 10.35 7.37
CA VAL A 233 -5.07 10.89 6.62
C VAL A 233 -5.56 9.93 5.54
N THR A 234 -4.67 9.07 5.01
CA THR A 234 -5.04 8.00 4.07
C THR A 234 -6.00 7.01 4.74
N ILE A 235 -5.71 6.59 5.97
CA ILE A 235 -6.59 5.69 6.72
C ILE A 235 -7.87 6.37 7.16
N TRP A 236 -7.79 7.62 7.62
CA TRP A 236 -8.97 8.37 8.02
C TRP A 236 -9.95 8.61 6.86
N LEU A 237 -9.44 8.80 5.64
CA LEU A 237 -10.27 8.84 4.44
C LEU A 237 -10.80 7.44 4.07
N ALA A 238 -9.90 6.47 3.88
CA ALA A 238 -10.23 5.22 3.19
C ALA A 238 -11.03 4.23 4.05
N TYR A 239 -10.69 4.06 5.33
CA TYR A 239 -11.27 2.98 6.13
C TYR A 239 -12.76 3.12 6.38
N PRO A 240 -13.33 4.31 6.63
CA PRO A 240 -14.78 4.46 6.71
C PRO A 240 -15.51 4.03 5.43
N TYR A 241 -15.00 4.40 4.25
CA TYR A 241 -15.59 3.95 2.98
C TYR A 241 -15.48 2.44 2.78
N VAL A 242 -14.31 1.86 3.10
CA VAL A 242 -14.14 0.40 3.03
C VAL A 242 -15.10 -0.30 4.00
N GLN A 243 -15.28 0.24 5.21
CA GLN A 243 -16.22 -0.30 6.19
C GLN A 243 -17.65 -0.30 5.66
N GLU A 244 -18.12 0.81 5.09
CA GLU A 244 -19.46 0.90 4.47
C GLU A 244 -19.64 -0.15 3.37
N THR A 245 -18.68 -0.27 2.45
CA THR A 245 -18.71 -1.26 1.37
C THR A 245 -18.69 -2.71 1.89
N MET A 246 -17.91 -3.00 2.92
CA MET A 246 -17.84 -4.34 3.50
C MET A 246 -19.12 -4.72 4.24
N ASP A 247 -19.75 -3.75 4.93
CA ASP A 247 -21.06 -3.94 5.55
C ASP A 247 -22.13 -4.22 4.48
N GLU A 248 -22.14 -3.49 3.37
CA GLU A 248 -23.03 -3.75 2.22
C GLU A 248 -22.86 -5.15 1.62
N PHE A 249 -21.60 -5.60 1.45
CA PHE A 249 -21.33 -6.95 0.96
C PHE A 249 -21.79 -8.03 1.94
N SER A 250 -21.56 -7.81 3.25
CA SER A 250 -22.02 -8.73 4.29
C SER A 250 -23.54 -8.85 4.29
N ASP A 251 -24.24 -7.72 4.24
CA ASP A 251 -25.71 -7.67 4.28
C ASP A 251 -26.32 -8.30 3.01
N THR A 252 -25.76 -7.99 1.83
CA THR A 252 -26.23 -8.55 0.56
C THR A 252 -26.08 -10.07 0.52
N LEU A 253 -24.93 -10.60 0.99
CA LEU A 253 -24.67 -12.04 1.01
C LEU A 253 -25.48 -12.75 2.11
N HIS A 254 -25.71 -12.09 3.25
CA HIS A 254 -26.61 -12.59 4.29
C HIS A 254 -28.05 -12.71 3.77
N GLN A 255 -28.58 -11.68 3.12
CA GLN A 255 -29.93 -11.70 2.54
C GLN A 255 -30.09 -12.77 1.46
N ARG A 256 -29.04 -12.98 0.64
CA ARG A 256 -29.07 -13.93 -0.48
C ARG A 256 -28.93 -15.40 -0.06
N PHE A 257 -28.10 -15.67 0.96
CA PHE A 257 -27.71 -17.05 1.31
C PHE A 257 -27.98 -17.45 2.76
N GLY A 258 -28.42 -16.52 3.63
CA GLY A 258 -28.66 -16.76 5.04
C GLY A 258 -27.41 -17.07 5.85
N TRP A 259 -26.23 -16.60 5.42
CA TRP A 259 -24.96 -16.86 6.10
C TRP A 259 -24.77 -15.96 7.32
N GLU A 260 -24.41 -16.55 8.46
CA GLU A 260 -24.18 -15.81 9.72
C GLU A 260 -22.75 -15.41 10.00
#